data_AF-A0A1F8MTL9-F1
#
_entry.id   AF-A0A1F8MTL9-F1
#
_cell.length_a   1.000
_cell.length_b   1.000
_cell.length_c   1.000
_cell.angle_alpha   90.00
_cell.angle_beta   90.00
_cell.angle_gamma   90.00
#
_symmetry.space_group_name_H-M   'P 1'
#
loop_
_entity.id
_entity.type
_entity.pdbx_description
1 polymer ?
#
loop_
_entity_poly.entity_id
_entity_poly.type
_entity_poly.pdbx_seq_one_letter_code
_entity_poly.pdbx_strand_id
1 'polypeptide(L)'
;MEGAAMTREIVDRPIDEWGALLRAFLSHDLVRFLAAAHVEILSDPDGLLVLEEGLRPFVELKVELESTRPHADELQAIHDELTQYAKRVVNTVHVAILNSIEANKESKRIAGEPLRLLRAQTEPRRRLHLEWQLNRMQEARLQLLRSLAQLDETNRDTFEQLNLTTEVISHIALINSLKKESMPR
;
A
#
# COMPACT_ATOMS: atom_id res chain seq x y z
N MET A 1 -2.67 -18.88 33.14
CA MET A 1 -1.93 -18.57 31.90
C MET A 1 -2.47 -17.26 31.38
N GLU A 2 -1.90 -16.16 31.85
CA GLU A 2 -2.30 -14.81 31.47
C GLU A 2 -1.62 -14.49 30.13
N GLY A 3 -2.44 -14.34 29.09
CA GLY A 3 -1.99 -13.82 27.80
C GLY A 3 -1.79 -12.32 27.93
N ALA A 4 -0.53 -11.89 27.93
CA ALA A 4 -0.17 -10.49 27.82
C ALA A 4 -0.68 -9.96 26.47
N ALA A 5 -1.80 -9.24 26.49
CA ALA A 5 -2.15 -8.34 25.42
C ALA A 5 -1.10 -7.22 25.43
N MET A 6 -0.13 -7.27 24.52
CA MET A 6 0.70 -6.11 24.20
C MET A 6 -0.18 -5.06 23.53
N THR A 7 -0.88 -4.26 24.34
CA THR A 7 -1.40 -2.98 23.90
C THR A 7 -0.20 -2.08 23.64
N ARG A 8 0.19 -1.94 22.36
CA ARG A 8 1.05 -0.83 21.96
C ARG A 8 0.32 0.45 22.33
N GLU A 9 0.91 1.23 23.24
CA GLU A 9 0.41 2.57 23.56
C GLU A 9 0.45 3.40 22.29
N ILE A 10 -0.70 3.98 21.92
CA ILE A 10 -0.79 4.91 20.79
C ILE A 10 -0.26 6.25 21.30
N VAL A 11 0.74 6.80 20.59
CA VAL A 11 1.40 8.05 20.98
C VAL A 11 1.04 9.15 19.99
N ASP A 12 0.53 10.27 20.49
CA ASP A 12 0.30 11.48 19.70
C ASP A 12 1.61 12.23 19.49
N ARG A 13 1.90 12.62 18.24
CA ARG A 13 3.17 13.25 17.89
C ARG A 13 3.02 14.56 17.11
N PRO A 14 4.03 15.45 17.20
CA PRO A 14 4.07 16.68 16.40
C PRO A 14 3.98 16.38 14.90
N ILE A 15 3.50 17.36 14.14
CA ILE A 15 3.33 17.28 12.68
C ILE A 15 4.65 16.88 11.99
N ASP A 16 5.79 17.41 12.44
CA ASP A 16 7.09 17.11 11.85
C ASP A 16 7.46 15.62 11.95
N GLU A 17 7.18 15.00 13.11
CA GLU A 17 7.49 13.59 13.37
C GLU A 17 6.54 12.66 12.60
N TRP A 18 5.23 12.94 12.64
CA TRP A 18 4.25 12.16 11.87
C TRP A 18 4.44 12.35 10.35
N GLY A 19 4.76 13.57 9.93
CA GLY A 19 5.11 13.90 8.55
C GLY A 19 6.36 13.15 8.09
N ALA A 20 7.35 12.93 8.97
CA ALA A 20 8.50 12.09 8.66
C ALA A 20 8.10 10.63 8.40
N LEU A 21 7.16 10.07 9.19
CA LEU A 21 6.63 8.73 8.95
C LEU A 21 5.86 8.63 7.63
N LEU A 22 5.04 9.62 7.30
CA LEU A 22 4.35 9.69 6.01
C LEU A 22 5.35 9.71 4.84
N ARG A 23 6.40 10.53 4.94
CA ARG A 23 7.46 10.59 3.93
C ARG A 23 8.21 9.26 3.81
N ALA A 24 8.60 8.67 4.93
CA ALA A 24 9.25 7.36 4.97
C ALA A 24 8.39 6.30 4.27
N PHE A 25 7.08 6.27 4.58
CA PHE A 25 6.12 5.37 3.96
C PHE A 25 6.03 5.55 2.44
N LEU A 26 5.82 6.78 1.97
CA LEU A 26 5.68 7.07 0.54
C LEU A 26 6.98 6.83 -0.23
N SER A 27 8.12 6.97 0.42
CA SER A 27 9.45 6.70 -0.16
C SER A 27 9.88 5.24 -0.08
N HIS A 28 9.18 4.39 0.68
CA HIS A 28 9.59 3.01 0.90
C HIS A 28 9.60 2.22 -0.40
N ASP A 29 10.69 1.49 -0.68
CA ASP A 29 10.90 0.83 -1.97
C ASP A 29 9.77 -0.12 -2.34
N LEU A 30 9.26 -0.91 -1.37
CA LEU A 30 8.09 -1.77 -1.58
C LEU A 30 6.84 -0.99 -2.01
N VAL A 31 6.58 0.18 -1.42
CA VAL A 31 5.42 1.02 -1.75
C VAL A 31 5.57 1.57 -3.17
N ARG A 32 6.76 2.04 -3.52
CA ARG A 32 7.07 2.55 -4.86
C ARG A 32 6.99 1.46 -5.93
N PHE A 33 7.54 0.29 -5.65
CA PHE A 33 7.44 -0.88 -6.51
C PHE A 33 5.99 -1.26 -6.78
N LEU A 34 5.18 -1.39 -5.71
CA LEU A 34 3.77 -1.75 -5.83
C LEU A 34 2.91 -0.66 -6.50
N ALA A 35 3.26 0.61 -6.35
CA ALA A 35 2.56 1.71 -7.01
C ALA A 35 2.62 1.59 -8.55
N ALA A 36 3.69 1.02 -9.11
CA ALA A 36 3.88 0.78 -10.54
C ALA A 36 3.65 -0.68 -10.97
N ALA A 37 3.40 -1.59 -10.02
CA ALA A 37 3.29 -3.01 -10.30
C ALA A 37 2.00 -3.36 -11.05
N HIS A 38 2.06 -4.46 -11.79
CA HIS A 38 0.94 -5.17 -12.39
C HIS A 38 1.07 -6.67 -12.11
N VAL A 39 0.03 -7.44 -12.39
CA VAL A 39 -0.09 -8.84 -11.95
C VAL A 39 1.05 -9.72 -12.47
N GLU A 40 1.53 -9.48 -13.68
CA GLU A 40 2.65 -10.20 -14.28
C GLU A 40 3.93 -10.00 -13.47
N ILE A 41 4.28 -8.76 -13.11
CA ILE A 41 5.45 -8.46 -12.27
C ILE A 41 5.35 -9.17 -10.93
N LEU A 42 4.16 -9.17 -10.30
CA LEU A 42 3.96 -9.77 -8.98
C LEU A 42 3.89 -11.30 -9.01
N SER A 43 3.76 -11.89 -10.19
CA SER A 43 3.80 -13.34 -10.41
C SER A 43 5.18 -13.82 -10.86
N ASP A 44 6.08 -12.91 -11.21
CA ASP A 44 7.42 -13.19 -11.69
C ASP A 44 8.40 -13.45 -10.52
N PRO A 45 9.37 -14.37 -10.66
CA PRO A 45 10.37 -14.64 -9.62
C PRO A 45 11.15 -13.41 -9.16
N ASP A 46 11.53 -12.51 -10.07
CA ASP A 46 12.30 -11.32 -9.70
C ASP A 46 11.43 -10.32 -8.92
N GLY A 47 10.16 -10.20 -9.31
CA GLY A 47 9.19 -9.40 -8.56
C GLY A 47 8.95 -9.97 -7.15
N LEU A 48 8.85 -11.29 -7.02
CA LEU A 48 8.68 -11.96 -5.72
C LEU A 48 9.86 -11.72 -4.78
N LEU A 49 11.10 -11.70 -5.28
CA LEU A 49 12.28 -11.38 -4.47
C LEU A 49 12.17 -9.97 -3.87
N VAL A 50 11.78 -8.98 -4.69
CA VAL A 50 11.54 -7.60 -4.21
C VAL A 50 10.46 -7.56 -3.12
N LEU A 51 9.39 -8.35 -3.27
CA LEU A 51 8.32 -8.45 -2.28
C LEU A 51 8.82 -9.06 -0.96
N GLU A 52 9.59 -10.13 -1.01
CA GLU A 52 10.11 -10.82 0.18
C GLU A 52 11.13 -9.95 0.94
N GLU A 53 12.04 -9.30 0.23
CA GLU A 53 13.05 -8.40 0.81
C GLU A 53 12.40 -7.14 1.40
N GLY A 54 11.42 -6.56 0.70
CA GLY A 54 10.76 -5.33 1.11
C GLY A 54 9.74 -5.51 2.24
N LEU A 55 9.16 -6.71 2.43
CA LEU A 55 8.05 -6.92 3.36
C LEU A 55 8.44 -6.68 4.83
N ARG A 56 9.59 -7.21 5.24
CA ARG A 56 10.02 -7.12 6.65
C ARG A 56 10.20 -5.68 7.15
N PRO A 57 11.04 -4.83 6.51
CA PRO A 57 11.17 -3.43 6.92
C PRO A 57 9.84 -2.67 6.80
N PHE A 58 9.02 -3.01 5.82
CA PHE A 58 7.70 -2.39 5.66
C PHE A 58 6.75 -2.71 6.83
N VAL A 59 6.77 -3.94 7.35
CA VAL A 59 5.93 -4.31 8.50
C VAL A 59 6.30 -3.51 9.74
N GLU A 60 7.59 -3.26 9.96
CA GLU A 60 8.07 -2.40 11.06
C GLU A 60 7.55 -0.97 10.91
N LEU A 61 7.67 -0.39 9.71
CA LEU A 61 7.16 0.94 9.41
C LEU A 61 5.63 1.02 9.55
N LYS A 62 4.89 0.03 9.05
CA LYS A 62 3.42 -0.06 9.20
C LYS A 62 3.02 -0.08 10.67
N VAL A 63 3.76 -0.81 11.50
CA VAL A 63 3.51 -0.92 12.93
C VAL A 63 3.69 0.43 13.62
N GLU A 64 4.78 1.13 13.30
CA GLU A 64 5.07 2.45 13.84
C GLU A 64 4.00 3.45 13.44
N LEU A 65 3.58 3.39 12.17
CA LEU A 65 2.48 4.17 11.63
C LEU A 65 1.18 3.92 12.40
N GLU A 66 0.75 2.66 12.55
CA GLU A 66 -0.47 2.31 13.30
C GLU A 66 -0.45 2.74 14.78
N SER A 67 0.73 2.94 15.35
CA SER A 67 0.92 3.31 16.76
C SER A 67 1.15 4.81 16.96
N THR A 68 1.25 5.58 15.87
CA THR A 68 1.63 7.00 15.91
C THR A 68 0.57 7.86 15.24
N ARG A 69 -0.15 8.65 16.03
CA ARG A 69 -1.19 9.56 15.52
C ARG A 69 -0.67 10.98 15.34
N PRO A 70 -1.14 11.71 14.32
CA PRO A 70 -0.85 13.13 14.22
C PRO A 70 -1.59 13.89 15.33
N HIS A 71 -0.99 14.96 15.84
CA HIS A 71 -1.66 15.83 16.82
C HIS A 71 -2.77 16.71 16.21
N ALA A 72 -2.64 17.07 14.92
CA ALA A 72 -3.60 17.94 14.25
C ALA A 72 -4.84 17.16 13.78
N ASP A 73 -6.02 17.66 14.10
CA ASP A 73 -7.31 17.01 13.81
C ASP A 73 -7.52 16.81 12.31
N GLU A 74 -7.11 17.78 11.48
CA GLU A 74 -7.23 17.70 10.02
C GLU A 74 -6.38 16.59 9.40
N LEU A 75 -5.36 16.08 10.11
CA LEU A 75 -4.50 14.98 9.65
C LEU A 75 -5.04 13.61 10.05
N GLN A 76 -6.04 13.52 10.94
CA GLN A 76 -6.55 12.22 11.42
C GLN A 76 -7.18 11.41 10.29
N ALA A 77 -7.97 12.04 9.42
CA ALA A 77 -8.56 11.36 8.26
C ALA A 77 -7.48 10.83 7.30
N ILE A 78 -6.44 11.62 7.05
CA ILE A 78 -5.31 11.24 6.20
C ILE A 78 -4.54 10.08 6.83
N HIS A 79 -4.40 10.08 8.16
CA HIS A 79 -3.77 9.01 8.91
C HIS A 79 -4.55 7.68 8.80
N ASP A 80 -5.87 7.72 8.87
CA ASP A 80 -6.71 6.55 8.69
C ASP A 80 -6.56 5.96 7.27
N GLU A 81 -6.56 6.81 6.24
CA GLU A 81 -6.36 6.39 4.85
C GLU A 81 -4.96 5.82 4.61
N LEU A 82 -3.93 6.46 5.18
CA LEU A 82 -2.56 5.97 5.15
C LEU A 82 -2.44 4.58 5.79
N THR A 83 -3.10 4.38 6.94
CA THR A 83 -3.14 3.08 7.63
C THR A 83 -3.88 2.03 6.81
N GLN A 84 -4.98 2.40 6.16
CA GLN A 84 -5.70 1.50 5.25
C GLN A 84 -4.83 1.13 4.05
N TYR A 85 -4.12 2.08 3.45
CA TYR A 85 -3.21 1.81 2.36
C TYR A 85 -2.07 0.88 2.79
N ALA A 86 -1.47 1.11 3.96
CA ALA A 86 -0.45 0.24 4.54
C ALA A 86 -0.94 -1.21 4.71
N LYS A 87 -2.17 -1.41 5.21
CA LYS A 87 -2.79 -2.74 5.30
C LYS A 87 -2.97 -3.38 3.93
N ARG A 88 -3.38 -2.61 2.92
CA ARG A 88 -3.55 -3.11 1.54
C ARG A 88 -2.24 -3.51 0.90
N VAL A 89 -1.15 -2.78 1.17
CA VAL A 89 0.20 -3.17 0.73
C VAL A 89 0.55 -4.55 1.28
N VAL A 90 0.46 -4.77 2.60
CA VAL A 90 0.77 -6.08 3.20
C VAL A 90 -0.12 -7.18 2.63
N ASN A 91 -1.42 -6.95 2.48
CA ASN A 91 -2.34 -7.95 1.93
C ASN A 91 -2.00 -8.32 0.48
N THR A 92 -1.63 -7.34 -0.35
CA THR A 92 -1.25 -7.56 -1.75
C THR A 92 0.01 -8.40 -1.84
N VAL A 93 1.03 -8.05 -1.05
CA VAL A 93 2.29 -8.79 -0.93
C VAL A 93 2.04 -10.22 -0.46
N HIS A 94 1.23 -10.38 0.59
CA HIS A 94 0.90 -11.68 1.15
C HIS A 94 0.21 -12.59 0.13
N VAL A 95 -0.77 -12.07 -0.61
CA VAL A 95 -1.46 -12.85 -1.65
C VAL A 95 -0.51 -13.20 -2.80
N ALA A 96 0.38 -12.30 -3.23
CA ALA A 96 1.37 -12.60 -4.27
C ALA A 96 2.30 -13.75 -3.85
N ILE A 97 2.84 -13.70 -2.63
CA ILE A 97 3.71 -14.75 -2.09
C ILE A 97 2.95 -16.08 -1.96
N LEU A 98 1.72 -16.07 -1.43
CA LEU A 98 0.90 -17.28 -1.32
C LEU A 98 0.61 -17.89 -2.69
N ASN A 99 0.24 -17.07 -3.67
CA ASN A 99 0.00 -17.51 -5.05
C ASN A 99 1.25 -18.19 -5.63
N SER A 100 2.44 -17.64 -5.39
CA SER A 100 3.71 -18.24 -5.83
C SER A 100 3.98 -19.58 -5.15
N ILE A 101 3.80 -19.67 -3.83
CA ILE A 101 3.95 -20.92 -3.08
C ILE A 101 3.01 -21.99 -3.62
N GLU A 102 1.75 -21.64 -3.87
CA GLU A 102 0.75 -22.55 -4.44
C GLU A 102 1.11 -22.98 -5.86
N ALA A 103 1.52 -22.05 -6.73
CA ALA A 103 1.96 -22.35 -8.09
C ALA A 103 3.18 -23.27 -8.12
N ASN A 104 4.13 -23.09 -7.19
CA ASN A 104 5.31 -23.95 -7.06
C ASN A 104 4.94 -25.33 -6.50
N LYS A 105 4.09 -25.42 -5.47
CA LYS A 105 3.57 -26.70 -4.95
C LYS A 105 2.81 -27.46 -6.02
N GLU A 106 2.00 -26.78 -6.81
CA GLU A 106 1.28 -27.36 -7.94
C GLU A 106 2.29 -27.89 -8.98
N SER A 107 3.26 -27.06 -9.39
CA SER A 107 4.30 -27.45 -10.35
C SER A 107 5.11 -28.67 -9.90
N LYS A 108 5.44 -28.78 -8.61
CA LYS A 108 6.13 -29.96 -8.03
C LYS A 108 5.26 -31.22 -7.99
N ARG A 109 3.93 -31.08 -7.89
CA ARG A 109 2.97 -32.20 -7.95
C ARG A 109 2.66 -32.63 -9.39
N ILE A 110 2.81 -31.73 -10.37
CA ILE A 110 2.51 -31.96 -11.78
C ILE A 110 3.68 -32.70 -12.45
N ALA A 111 3.67 -34.03 -12.35
CA ALA A 111 4.39 -34.90 -13.29
C ALA A 111 3.35 -35.69 -14.10
N GLY A 112 2.82 -35.12 -15.21
CA GLY A 112 1.90 -35.80 -16.14
C GLY A 112 0.78 -34.93 -16.75
N GLU A 113 0.16 -35.40 -17.84
CA GLU A 113 -0.92 -34.73 -18.61
C GLU A 113 -2.23 -34.43 -17.84
N PRO A 114 -2.76 -35.31 -16.96
CA PRO A 114 -4.03 -35.07 -16.26
C PRO A 114 -4.02 -33.83 -15.35
N LEU A 115 -2.83 -33.38 -14.94
CA LEU A 115 -2.64 -32.28 -13.99
C LEU A 115 -2.35 -30.92 -14.66
N ARG A 116 -2.12 -30.88 -15.99
CA ARG A 116 -2.11 -29.62 -16.77
C ARG A 116 -3.49 -28.97 -16.81
N LEU A 117 -4.54 -29.79 -16.89
CA LEU A 117 -5.93 -29.34 -16.81
C LEU A 117 -6.26 -28.71 -15.45
N LEU A 118 -5.64 -29.20 -14.38
CA LEU A 118 -5.79 -28.63 -13.03
C LEU A 118 -5.19 -27.21 -12.96
N ARG A 119 -3.97 -27.02 -13.48
CA ARG A 119 -3.30 -25.71 -13.55
C ARG A 119 -4.08 -24.70 -14.37
N ALA A 120 -4.67 -25.13 -15.49
CA ALA A 120 -5.52 -24.28 -16.32
C ALA A 120 -6.79 -23.77 -15.58
N GLN A 121 -7.22 -24.43 -14.50
CA GLN A 121 -8.37 -24.02 -13.70
C GLN A 121 -8.00 -23.14 -12.49
N THR A 122 -6.82 -23.35 -11.90
CA THR A 122 -6.36 -22.67 -10.68
C THR A 122 -5.62 -21.37 -10.99
N GLU A 123 -4.82 -21.33 -12.06
CA GLU A 123 -4.03 -20.16 -12.46
C GLU A 123 -4.90 -18.90 -12.72
N PRO A 124 -6.03 -18.98 -13.47
CA PRO A 124 -6.87 -17.81 -13.69
C PRO A 124 -7.46 -17.24 -12.39
N ARG A 125 -7.76 -18.11 -11.41
CA ARG A 125 -8.31 -17.70 -10.12
C ARG A 125 -7.26 -16.99 -9.27
N ARG A 126 -6.04 -17.51 -9.21
CA ARG A 126 -4.90 -16.86 -8.52
C ARG A 126 -4.63 -15.49 -9.11
N ARG A 127 -4.58 -15.40 -10.44
CA ARG A 127 -4.37 -14.15 -11.17
C ARG A 127 -5.47 -13.12 -10.86
N LEU A 128 -6.74 -13.52 -10.94
CA LEU A 128 -7.87 -12.65 -10.63
C LEU A 128 -7.86 -12.15 -9.18
N HIS A 129 -7.50 -13.00 -8.22
CA HIS A 129 -7.39 -12.59 -6.81
C HIS A 129 -6.27 -11.57 -6.62
N LEU A 130 -5.10 -11.80 -7.22
CA LEU A 130 -3.99 -10.85 -7.15
C LEU A 130 -4.34 -9.51 -7.80
N GLU A 131 -4.99 -9.55 -8.96
CA GLU A 131 -5.51 -8.35 -9.63
C GLU A 131 -6.48 -7.58 -8.73
N TRP A 132 -7.40 -8.28 -8.07
CA TRP A 132 -8.34 -7.67 -7.13
C TRP A 132 -7.64 -7.00 -5.94
N GLN A 133 -6.61 -7.63 -5.37
CA GLN A 133 -5.83 -7.00 -4.28
C GLN A 133 -5.11 -5.75 -4.76
N LEU A 134 -4.47 -5.84 -5.93
CA LEU A 134 -3.74 -4.72 -6.53
C LEU A 134 -4.67 -3.53 -6.78
N ASN A 135 -5.86 -3.77 -7.35
CA ASN A 135 -6.85 -2.73 -7.58
C ASN A 135 -7.28 -2.05 -6.28
N ARG A 136 -7.59 -2.83 -5.23
CA ARG A 136 -7.98 -2.27 -3.93
C ARG A 136 -6.85 -1.51 -3.23
N MET A 137 -5.61 -1.92 -3.45
CA MET A 137 -4.45 -1.20 -2.98
C MET A 137 -4.29 0.14 -3.72
N GLN A 138 -4.45 0.15 -5.04
CA GLN A 138 -4.39 1.37 -5.85
C GLN A 138 -5.54 2.34 -5.52
N GLU A 139 -6.73 1.82 -5.25
CA GLU A 139 -7.87 2.62 -4.74
C GLU A 139 -7.53 3.29 -3.40
N ALA A 140 -6.95 2.54 -2.45
CA ALA A 140 -6.53 3.10 -1.15
C ALA A 140 -5.42 4.15 -1.30
N ARG A 141 -4.46 3.93 -2.20
CA ARG A 141 -3.45 4.94 -2.57
C ARG A 141 -4.11 6.20 -3.10
N LEU A 142 -5.08 6.06 -4.01
CA LEU A 142 -5.78 7.19 -4.61
C LEU A 142 -6.60 7.98 -3.58
N GLN A 143 -7.23 7.30 -2.62
CA GLN A 143 -7.93 7.94 -1.50
C GLN A 143 -6.97 8.81 -0.68
N LEU A 144 -5.83 8.24 -0.25
CA LEU A 144 -4.79 8.99 0.47
C LEU A 144 -4.34 10.24 -0.30
N LEU A 145 -4.04 10.08 -1.59
CA LEU A 145 -3.59 11.21 -2.42
C LEU A 145 -4.67 12.27 -2.59
N ARG A 146 -5.96 11.89 -2.66
CA ARG A 146 -7.08 12.83 -2.73
C ARG A 146 -7.26 13.62 -1.44
N SER A 147 -7.05 13.01 -0.28
CA SER A 147 -7.15 13.71 1.00
C SER A 147 -5.96 14.62 1.25
N LEU A 148 -4.75 14.21 0.83
CA LEU A 148 -3.60 15.12 0.78
C LEU A 148 -3.85 16.30 -0.16
N ALA A 149 -4.48 16.05 -1.32
CA ALA A 149 -4.86 17.12 -2.25
C ALA A 149 -5.95 18.03 -1.68
N GLN A 150 -6.87 17.49 -0.87
CA GLN A 150 -7.87 18.28 -0.16
C GLN A 150 -7.21 19.16 0.91
N LEU A 151 -6.22 18.63 1.63
CA LEU A 151 -5.46 19.39 2.62
C LEU A 151 -4.70 20.56 1.98
N ASP A 152 -4.10 20.36 0.81
CA ASP A 152 -3.46 21.45 0.03
C ASP A 152 -4.45 22.59 -0.28
N GLU A 153 -5.73 22.27 -0.54
CA GLU A 153 -6.78 23.25 -0.80
C GLU A 153 -7.31 23.94 0.46
N THR A 154 -7.44 23.21 1.59
CA THR A 154 -8.13 23.72 2.79
C THR A 154 -7.20 24.23 3.88
N ASN A 155 -5.99 23.68 3.99
CA ASN A 155 -4.99 24.06 4.97
C ASN A 155 -3.57 23.90 4.39
N ARG A 156 -3.23 24.86 3.51
CA ARG A 156 -1.97 24.88 2.79
C ARG A 156 -0.74 24.95 3.69
N ASP A 157 -0.82 25.68 4.80
CA ASP A 157 0.30 25.81 5.75
C ASP A 157 0.66 24.45 6.36
N THR A 158 -0.33 23.68 6.81
CA THR A 158 -0.12 22.31 7.29
C THR A 158 0.39 21.40 6.17
N PHE A 159 -0.13 21.53 4.94
CA PHE A 159 0.32 20.75 3.79
C PHE A 159 1.81 20.98 3.46
N GLU A 160 2.25 22.24 3.44
CA GLU A 160 3.65 22.60 3.15
C GLU A 160 4.60 22.07 4.23
N GLN A 161 4.17 22.02 5.50
CA GLN A 161 4.94 21.42 6.62
C GLN A 161 5.16 19.91 6.46
N LEU A 162 4.26 19.20 5.76
CA LEU A 162 4.46 17.77 5.49
C LEU A 162 5.71 17.50 4.62
N ASN A 163 6.23 18.51 3.91
CA ASN A 163 7.48 18.46 3.15
C ASN A 163 7.56 17.24 2.21
N LEU A 164 6.46 16.97 1.49
CA LEU A 164 6.34 15.80 0.62
C LEU A 164 7.31 15.89 -0.57
N THR A 165 7.68 14.74 -1.13
CA THR A 165 8.57 14.70 -2.30
C THR A 165 7.91 15.31 -3.54
N THR A 166 8.72 15.82 -4.46
CA THR A 166 8.24 16.40 -5.74
C THR A 166 7.37 15.42 -6.52
N GLU A 167 7.67 14.13 -6.46
CA GLU A 167 6.87 13.07 -7.11
C GLU A 167 5.43 13.04 -6.55
N VAL A 168 5.29 13.05 -5.22
CA VAL A 168 3.98 13.03 -4.56
C VAL A 168 3.22 14.34 -4.83
N ILE A 169 3.92 15.48 -4.76
CA ILE A 169 3.35 16.80 -5.07
C ILE A 169 2.83 16.83 -6.52
N SER A 170 3.58 16.25 -7.47
CA SER A 170 3.16 16.20 -8.88
C SER A 170 1.89 15.37 -9.07
N HIS A 171 1.77 14.24 -8.37
CA HIS A 171 0.54 13.43 -8.40
C HIS A 171 -0.65 14.18 -7.79
N ILE A 172 -0.45 14.91 -6.69
CA ILE A 172 -1.47 15.74 -6.05
C ILE A 172 -1.93 16.86 -7.00
N ALA A 173 -0.99 17.54 -7.64
CA ALA A 173 -1.28 18.59 -8.62
C ALA A 173 -2.12 18.07 -9.79
N LEU A 174 -1.81 16.87 -10.30
CA LEU A 174 -2.60 16.20 -11.34
C LEU A 174 -4.03 15.88 -10.87
N ILE A 175 -4.20 15.41 -9.63
CA ILE A 175 -5.53 15.17 -9.05
C ILE A 175 -6.34 16.48 -9.00
N ASN A 176 -5.70 17.57 -8.56
CA ASN A 176 -6.35 18.88 -8.48
C ASN A 176 -6.68 19.46 -9.85
N SER A 177 -5.88 19.23 -10.90
CA SER A 177 -6.22 19.66 -12.26
C SER A 177 -7.43 18.91 -12.82
N LEU A 178 -7.48 17.59 -12.62
CA LEU A 178 -8.62 16.76 -13.07
C LEU A 178 -9.93 17.13 -12.38
N LYS A 179 -9.89 17.48 -11.08
CA LYS A 179 -11.07 18.01 -10.36
C LYS A 179 -11.61 19.27 -11.03
N LYS A 180 -10.74 20.23 -11.37
CA LYS A 180 -11.13 21.52 -11.97
C LYS A 180 -11.76 21.37 -13.36
N GLU A 181 -11.31 20.41 -14.16
CA GLU A 181 -11.90 20.13 -15.47
C GLU A 181 -13.29 19.47 -15.38
N SER A 182 -13.56 18.76 -14.29
CA SER A 182 -14.83 18.05 -14.07
C SER A 182 -15.98 18.88 -13.49
N MET A 183 -15.74 20.14 -13.11
CA MET A 183 -16.80 21.05 -12.64
C MET A 183 -17.41 21.84 -13.82
N PRO A 184 -18.72 21.75 -14.09
CA PRO A 184 -19.38 22.59 -15.08
C PRO A 184 -19.34 24.06 -14.61
N ARG A 185 -19.09 24.96 -15.57
CA ARG A 185 -19.09 26.42 -15.35
C ARG A 185 -20.45 26.95 -14.94
#